data_AF-K1SIP3-F1
#
_entry.id   AF-K1SIP3-F1
#
_cell.length_a   1.000
_cell.length_b   1.000
_cell.length_c   1.000
_cell.angle_alpha   90.00
_cell.angle_beta   90.00
_cell.angle_gamma   90.00
#
_symmetry.space_group_name_H-M   'P 1'
#
loop_
_entity.id
_entity.type
_entity.pdbx_description
1 polymer ?
#
loop_
_entity_poly.entity_id
_entity_poly.type
_entity_poly.pdbx_seq_one_letter_code
_entity_poly.pdbx_strand_id
1 'polypeptide(L)'
;MTEKSLIDEKFSDIEYNLKAIREDIAEAAIKSGRRPEDIDFMAVTKTVDEMYINHAIDCGITLIGENKVQEMLRKKPNLNLNGVRKNLIGHL
;
A
#
# COMPACT_ATOMS: atom_id res chain seq x y z
N MET A 1 -15.89 15.81 16.08
CA MET A 1 -14.89 14.77 15.75
C MET A 1 -13.52 15.46 15.74
N THR A 2 -12.53 14.94 16.46
CA THR A 2 -11.19 15.55 16.53
C THR A 2 -10.32 15.06 15.38
N GLU A 3 -9.28 15.80 15.01
CA GLU A 3 -8.30 15.41 13.99
C GLU A 3 -7.70 14.01 14.26
N LYS A 4 -7.38 13.73 15.53
CA LYS A 4 -6.92 12.42 15.98
C LYS A 4 -7.91 11.29 15.64
N SER A 5 -9.20 11.53 15.84
CA SER A 5 -10.24 10.54 15.56
C SER A 5 -10.33 10.17 14.07
N LEU A 6 -10.04 11.12 13.17
CA LEU A 6 -10.07 10.88 11.72
C LEU A 6 -8.86 10.06 11.25
N ILE A 7 -7.69 10.30 11.86
CA ILE A 7 -6.48 9.52 11.57
C ILE A 7 -6.66 8.08 12.04
N ASP A 8 -7.16 7.88 13.26
CA ASP A 8 -7.40 6.56 13.83
C ASP A 8 -8.42 5.75 12.98
N GLU A 9 -9.49 6.42 12.52
CA GLU A 9 -10.46 5.81 11.59
C GLU A 9 -9.80 5.43 10.26
N LYS A 10 -8.96 6.30 9.69
CA LYS A 10 -8.23 5.99 8.44
C LYS A 10 -7.23 4.86 8.59
N PHE A 11 -6.58 4.73 9.74
CA PHE A 11 -5.71 3.57 10.02
C PHE A 11 -6.52 2.29 10.09
N SER A 12 -7.65 2.30 10.82
CA SER A 12 -8.56 1.14 10.86
C SER A 12 -9.08 0.76 9.47
N ASP A 13 -9.41 1.73 8.62
CA ASP A 13 -9.79 1.49 7.22
C ASP A 13 -8.67 0.78 6.46
N ILE A 14 -7.43 1.23 6.60
CA ILE A 14 -6.27 0.65 5.92
C ILE A 14 -6.08 -0.80 6.36
N GLU A 15 -6.08 -1.07 7.66
CA GLU A 15 -5.94 -2.43 8.21
C GLU A 15 -7.04 -3.37 7.69
N TYR A 16 -8.30 -2.92 7.74
CA TYR A 16 -9.44 -3.69 7.24
C TYR A 16 -9.32 -3.99 5.74
N ASN A 17 -9.03 -2.96 4.93
CA ASN A 17 -8.90 -3.11 3.48
C ASN A 17 -7.74 -4.03 3.11
N LEU A 18 -6.59 -3.90 3.78
CA LEU A 18 -5.44 -4.77 3.51
C LEU A 18 -5.75 -6.23 3.84
N LYS A 19 -6.48 -6.49 4.92
CA LYS A 19 -6.93 -7.85 5.26
C LYS A 19 -7.87 -8.40 4.18
N ALA A 20 -8.93 -7.65 3.86
CA ALA A 20 -9.91 -8.09 2.87
C ALA A 20 -9.28 -8.35 1.49
N ILE A 21 -8.43 -7.45 1.00
CA ILE A 21 -7.77 -7.62 -0.30
C ILE A 21 -6.80 -8.81 -0.29
N ARG A 22 -6.09 -9.07 0.81
CA ARG A 22 -5.22 -10.26 0.92
C ARG A 22 -6.02 -11.56 0.89
N GLU A 23 -7.19 -11.59 1.53
CA GLU A 23 -8.11 -12.74 1.50
C GLU A 23 -8.64 -12.96 0.08
N ASP A 24 -9.06 -11.90 -0.61
CA ASP A 24 -9.53 -11.95 -2.01
C ASP A 24 -8.43 -12.45 -2.97
N ILE A 25 -7.20 -11.95 -2.81
CA ILE A 25 -6.04 -12.40 -3.60
C ILE A 25 -5.78 -13.89 -3.37
N ALA A 26 -5.82 -14.34 -2.11
CA ALA A 26 -5.58 -15.73 -1.79
C ALA A 26 -6.65 -16.65 -2.39
N GLU A 27 -7.92 -16.27 -2.27
CA GLU A 27 -9.03 -17.03 -2.85
C GLU A 27 -8.93 -17.09 -4.39
N ALA A 28 -8.65 -15.96 -5.03
CA ALA A 28 -8.50 -15.89 -6.49
C ALA A 28 -7.28 -16.68 -7.00
N ALA A 29 -6.15 -16.65 -6.28
CA ALA A 29 -4.97 -17.43 -6.61
C ALA A 29 -5.28 -18.93 -6.56
N ILE A 30 -5.90 -19.41 -5.47
CA ILE A 30 -6.27 -20.82 -5.30
C ILE A 30 -7.25 -21.27 -6.40
N LYS A 31 -8.29 -20.47 -6.69
CA LYS A 31 -9.26 -20.76 -7.75
C LYS A 31 -8.62 -20.84 -9.14
N SER A 32 -7.53 -20.11 -9.38
CA SER A 32 -6.79 -20.13 -10.64
C SER A 32 -5.66 -21.19 -10.69
N GLY A 33 -5.53 -22.03 -9.66
CA GLY A 33 -4.48 -23.04 -9.58
C GLY A 33 -3.08 -22.48 -9.30
N ARG A 34 -2.99 -21.26 -8.77
CA ARG A 34 -1.74 -20.58 -8.38
C ARG A 34 -1.65 -20.52 -6.86
N ARG A 35 -0.46 -20.26 -6.34
CA ARG A 35 -0.29 -20.03 -4.91
C ARG A 35 -0.43 -18.53 -4.63
N PRO A 36 -1.03 -18.11 -3.50
CA PRO A 36 -1.16 -16.69 -3.16
C PRO A 36 0.18 -15.94 -3.19
N GLU A 37 1.27 -16.60 -2.76
CA GLU A 37 2.63 -16.04 -2.79
C GLU A 37 3.19 -15.77 -4.19
N ASP A 38 2.59 -16.32 -5.24
CA ASP A 38 2.98 -16.04 -6.63
C ASP A 38 2.39 -14.71 -7.14
N ILE A 39 1.55 -14.03 -6.33
CA ILE A 39 0.89 -12.77 -6.68
C ILE A 39 1.52 -11.60 -5.92
N ASP A 40 2.06 -10.65 -6.68
CA ASP A 40 2.55 -9.39 -6.13
C ASP A 40 1.38 -8.44 -5.83
N PHE A 41 1.21 -8.07 -4.55
CA PHE A 41 0.23 -7.06 -4.12
C PHE A 41 0.90 -5.68 -4.01
N MET A 42 0.63 -4.80 -4.97
CA MET A 42 1.14 -3.43 -5.00
C MET A 42 0.12 -2.43 -4.48
N ALA A 43 0.48 -1.67 -3.44
CA ALA A 43 -0.32 -0.53 -2.99
C ALA A 43 -0.01 0.70 -3.87
N VAL A 44 -1.02 1.27 -4.52
CA VAL A 44 -0.86 2.49 -5.32
C VAL A 44 -1.01 3.71 -4.41
N THR A 45 0.05 4.49 -4.25
CA THR A 45 0.16 5.54 -3.22
C THR A 45 0.00 6.96 -3.76
N LYS A 46 -0.35 7.13 -5.05
CA LYS A 46 -0.62 8.45 -5.66
C LYS A 46 -1.59 9.25 -4.81
N THR A 47 -1.30 10.54 -4.58
CA THR A 47 -2.15 11.43 -3.77
C THR A 47 -2.40 11.00 -2.31
N VAL A 48 -1.73 9.96 -1.81
CA VAL A 48 -1.81 9.54 -0.40
C VAL A 48 -0.67 10.17 0.40
N ASP A 49 -0.96 10.64 1.61
CA ASP A 49 0.04 11.20 2.52
C ASP A 49 0.97 10.14 3.11
N GLU A 50 2.19 10.56 3.44
CA GLU A 50 3.29 9.71 3.90
C GLU A 50 2.93 8.92 5.17
N MET A 51 2.14 9.50 6.07
CA MET A 51 1.67 8.85 7.30
C MET A 51 0.89 7.57 7.02
N TYR A 52 -0.07 7.63 6.09
CA TYR A 52 -0.89 6.48 5.72
C TYR A 52 -0.11 5.43 4.92
N ILE A 53 0.84 5.88 4.10
CA ILE A 53 1.74 4.98 3.37
C ILE A 53 2.62 4.20 4.35
N ASN A 54 3.21 4.88 5.33
CA ASN A 54 4.02 4.23 6.37
C ASN A 54 3.20 3.25 7.19
N HIS A 55 1.98 3.62 7.59
CA HIS A 55 1.09 2.69 8.30
C HIS A 55 0.79 1.44 7.44
N ALA A 56 0.52 1.59 6.15
CA ALA A 56 0.33 0.44 5.26
C ALA A 56 1.61 -0.43 5.12
N ILE A 57 2.80 0.18 5.13
CA ILE A 57 4.09 -0.53 5.16
C ILE A 57 4.23 -1.31 6.47
N ASP A 58 3.88 -0.71 7.61
CA ASP A 58 3.90 -1.35 8.93
C ASP A 58 2.92 -2.54 8.99
N CYS A 59 1.80 -2.47 8.26
CA CYS A 59 0.87 -3.58 8.05
C CYS A 59 1.37 -4.65 7.05
N GLY A 60 2.61 -4.52 6.54
CA GLY A 60 3.29 -5.50 5.70
C GLY A 60 3.17 -5.28 4.19
N ILE A 61 2.87 -4.06 3.72
CA ILE A 61 3.05 -3.73 2.30
C ILE A 61 4.55 -3.66 1.98
N THR A 62 4.97 -4.43 0.97
CA THR A 62 6.37 -4.49 0.52
C THR A 62 6.57 -4.00 -0.92
N LEU A 63 5.51 -3.57 -1.59
CA LEU A 63 5.53 -3.06 -2.95
C LEU A 63 4.57 -1.86 -3.08
N ILE A 64 5.11 -0.70 -3.45
CA ILE A 64 4.32 0.52 -3.68
C ILE A 64 4.44 1.03 -5.12
N GLY A 65 3.38 1.67 -5.62
CA GLY A 65 3.30 2.24 -6.95
C GLY A 65 2.98 3.74 -6.93
N GLU A 66 3.74 4.54 -7.65
CA GLU A 66 3.48 5.98 -7.84
C GLU A 66 3.24 6.32 -9.30
N ASN A 67 2.39 7.33 -9.55
CA ASN A 67 2.11 7.76 -10.93
C ASN A 67 3.11 8.80 -11.44
N LYS A 68 3.72 9.58 -10.54
CA LYS A 68 4.59 10.71 -10.90
C LYS A 68 5.91 10.60 -10.16
N VAL A 69 7.02 10.77 -10.89
CA VAL A 69 8.36 10.74 -10.29
C VAL A 69 8.52 11.83 -9.23
N GLN A 70 7.91 13.00 -9.43
CA GLN A 70 7.98 14.12 -8.50
C GLN A 70 7.29 13.81 -7.16
N GLU A 71 6.16 13.09 -7.18
CA GLU A 71 5.48 12.65 -5.95
C GLU A 71 6.33 11.65 -5.18
N MET A 72 6.90 10.65 -5.87
CA MET A 72 7.81 9.69 -5.23
C MET A 72 9.04 10.38 -4.62
N LEU A 73 9.68 11.29 -5.35
CA LEU A 73 10.84 12.03 -4.85
C LEU A 73 10.51 12.91 -3.64
N ARG A 74 9.32 13.55 -3.63
CA ARG A 74 8.86 14.36 -2.51
C ARG A 74 8.64 13.53 -1.25
N LYS A 75 8.01 12.36 -1.37
CA LYS A 75 7.66 11.50 -0.22
C LYS A 75 8.84 10.68 0.29
N LYS A 76 9.76 10.28 -0.59
CA LYS A 76 10.85 9.33 -0.30
C LYS A 76 11.63 9.60 0.99
N PRO A 77 11.98 10.85 1.37
CA PRO A 77 12.69 11.12 2.63
C PRO A 77 11.90 10.73 3.89
N ASN A 78 10.57 10.71 3.82
CA ASN A 78 9.67 10.48 4.96
C ASN A 78 9.07 9.06 4.96
N LEU A 79 9.42 8.21 3.99
CA LEU A 79 8.87 6.86 3.88
C LEU A 79 9.80 5.79 4.46
N ASN A 80 9.22 4.82 5.17
CA ASN A 80 9.91 3.67 5.75
C ASN A 80 10.22 2.60 4.68
N LEU A 81 11.08 2.93 3.69
CA LEU A 81 11.26 2.12 2.47
C LEU A 81 12.21 0.91 2.60
N ASN A 82 12.61 0.53 3.81
CA ASN A 82 13.51 -0.60 4.03
C ASN A 82 12.83 -1.91 3.59
N GLY A 83 13.40 -2.58 2.58
CA GLY A 83 12.81 -3.79 2.01
C GLY A 83 11.58 -3.56 1.12
N VAL A 84 11.19 -2.31 0.88
CA VAL A 84 10.02 -1.96 0.05
C VAL A 84 10.46 -1.72 -1.40
N ARG A 85 9.83 -2.41 -2.35
CA ARG A 85 9.95 -2.19 -3.80
C ARG A 85 9.08 -1.01 -4.25
N LYS A 86 9.54 -0.26 -5.26
CA LYS A 86 8.89 0.96 -5.75
C LYS A 86 8.79 0.90 -7.27
N ASN A 87 7.58 1.03 -7.80
CA ASN A 87 7.33 1.09 -9.24
C ASN A 87 6.73 2.44 -9.63
N LEU A 88 7.13 2.96 -10.79
CA LEU A 88 6.44 4.06 -11.45
C LEU A 88 5.45 3.45 -12.44
N ILE A 89 4.16 3.73 -12.27
CA ILE A 89 3.06 3.13 -13.05
C ILE A 89 2.27 4.16 -13.86
N GLY A 90 2.72 5.42 -13.85
CA GLY A 90 2.18 6.49 -14.68
C GLY A 90 2.97 6.70 -15.97
N HIS A 91 2.57 7.71 -16.73
CA HIS A 91 3.29 8.12 -17.94
C HIS A 91 4.60 8.82 -17.55
N LEU A 92 5.68 8.49 -18.24
CA LEU A 92 7.04 9.02 -18.03
C LEU A 92 7.40 10.03 -19.11
#